data_AF-A0A6N4URA0-F1
#
_entry.id   AF-A0A6N4URA0-F1
#
_cell.length_a   1.000
_cell.length_b   1.000
_cell.length_c   1.000
_cell.angle_alpha   90.00
_cell.angle_beta   90.00
_cell.angle_gamma   90.00
#
_symmetry.space_group_name_H-M   'P 1'
#
loop_
_entity.id
_entity.type
_entity.pdbx_description
1 polymer ?
#
loop_
_entity_poly.entity_id
_entity_poly.type
_entity_poly.pdbx_seq_one_letter_code
_entity_poly.pdbx_strand_id
1 'polypeptide(L)'
;MSNNKSSSGVGGLIFFVFVLIALVPKPVWIALGVVAVVSVVGWAGYKIVVALEQRSYEAQERARIEQAALAADAKRQREERVRKEKQRRIDTLGKQNAALVESALIAVKQVTASEAARAGWLGDVDFSADIKAITDNFEKAHALRGVIGKLSALDKPSAEDRKILAEAKTTAANLELVAIERVELIGKCAKEAQLIDKSLRTEREDARVAEQRAELHAKLSGMLYGIEATPEASQQDSAVDGVMARVQAYREIKNQIQQARDGGAA
;
A
#
# COMPACT_ATOMS: atom_id res chain seq x y z
N MET A 1 -11.21 9.82 -100.46
CA MET A 1 -12.26 10.85 -100.50
C MET A 1 -12.57 11.29 -99.08
N SER A 2 -12.51 12.62 -98.85
CA SER A 2 -13.17 13.39 -97.77
C SER A 2 -12.95 12.94 -96.31
N ASN A 3 -12.20 13.73 -95.55
CA ASN A 3 -12.71 14.77 -94.61
C ASN A 3 -13.04 14.17 -93.24
N ASN A 4 -12.73 14.74 -92.08
CA ASN A 4 -12.12 16.00 -91.68
C ASN A 4 -11.89 15.89 -90.16
N LYS A 5 -10.87 16.59 -89.65
CA LYS A 5 -10.83 17.30 -88.34
C LYS A 5 -11.14 16.47 -87.07
N SER A 6 -10.21 16.32 -86.13
CA SER A 6 -10.04 17.38 -85.11
C SER A 6 -8.85 17.09 -84.17
N SER A 7 -7.61 17.20 -84.66
CA SER A 7 -6.44 17.34 -83.76
C SER A 7 -6.27 18.77 -83.22
N SER A 8 -7.27 19.64 -83.42
CA SER A 8 -7.39 20.98 -82.82
C SER A 8 -7.81 20.96 -81.33
N GLY A 9 -7.94 19.78 -80.71
CA GLY A 9 -8.39 19.64 -79.33
C GLY A 9 -7.29 19.79 -78.28
N VAL A 10 -6.09 19.21 -78.48
CA VAL A 10 -5.06 19.10 -77.42
C VAL A 10 -4.24 20.38 -77.27
N GLY A 11 -3.86 21.02 -78.38
CA GLY A 11 -3.25 22.36 -78.35
C GLY A 11 -4.24 23.40 -77.83
N GLY A 12 -5.52 23.27 -78.23
CA GLY A 12 -6.62 24.05 -77.67
C GLY A 12 -6.79 23.81 -76.17
N LEU A 13 -6.72 22.59 -75.66
CA LEU A 13 -6.86 22.26 -74.24
C LEU A 13 -5.70 22.79 -73.40
N ILE A 14 -4.46 22.64 -73.86
CA ILE A 14 -3.28 23.18 -73.16
C ILE A 14 -3.32 24.70 -73.17
N PHE A 15 -3.65 25.32 -74.32
CA PHE A 15 -3.80 26.77 -74.42
C PHE A 15 -4.99 27.28 -73.60
N PHE A 16 -6.12 26.56 -73.57
CA PHE A 16 -7.30 26.88 -72.78
C PHE A 16 -7.03 26.71 -71.29
N VAL A 17 -6.23 25.73 -70.89
CA VAL A 17 -5.73 25.57 -69.52
C VAL A 17 -4.80 26.72 -69.16
N PHE A 18 -3.87 27.13 -70.03
CA PHE A 18 -3.01 28.31 -69.81
C PHE A 18 -3.80 29.63 -69.75
N VAL A 19 -4.82 29.79 -70.61
CA VAL A 19 -5.71 30.96 -70.61
C VAL A 19 -6.61 30.96 -69.37
N LEU A 20 -7.14 29.81 -68.94
CA LEU A 20 -7.87 29.67 -67.68
C LEU A 20 -6.97 29.98 -66.47
N ILE A 21 -5.73 29.50 -66.48
CA ILE A 21 -4.68 29.81 -65.49
C ILE A 21 -4.35 31.31 -65.46
N ALA A 22 -4.37 31.98 -66.62
CA ALA A 22 -4.13 33.42 -66.75
C ALA A 22 -5.35 34.28 -66.38
N LEU A 23 -6.58 33.77 -66.54
CA LEU A 23 -7.83 34.43 -66.13
C LEU A 23 -8.09 34.34 -64.62
N VAL A 24 -7.45 33.39 -63.95
CA VAL A 24 -7.48 33.27 -62.50
C VAL A 24 -6.75 34.49 -61.91
N PRO A 25 -7.44 35.36 -61.13
CA PRO A 25 -6.85 36.58 -60.61
C PRO A 25 -5.54 36.30 -59.85
N LYS A 26 -4.53 37.16 -60.00
CA LYS A 26 -3.24 37.05 -59.28
C LYS A 26 -3.37 36.73 -57.77
N PRO A 27 -4.37 37.24 -57.03
CA PRO A 27 -4.62 36.84 -55.64
C PRO A 27 -4.81 35.33 -55.42
N VAL A 28 -5.39 34.61 -56.39
CA VAL A 28 -5.65 33.16 -56.28
C VAL A 28 -4.36 32.34 -56.41
N TRP A 29 -3.42 32.76 -57.27
CA TRP A 29 -2.09 32.13 -57.36
C TRP A 29 -1.28 32.32 -56.08
N ILE A 30 -1.37 33.50 -55.46
CA ILE A 30 -0.74 33.77 -54.16
C ILE A 30 -1.40 32.91 -53.08
N ALA A 31 -2.73 32.81 -53.06
CA ALA A 31 -3.45 31.96 -52.12
C ALA A 31 -3.07 30.48 -52.26
N LEU A 32 -2.97 29.95 -53.49
CA LEU A 32 -2.51 28.58 -53.74
C LEU A 32 -1.08 28.32 -53.29
N GLY A 33 -0.17 29.28 -53.54
CA GLY A 33 1.21 29.20 -53.05
C GLY A 33 1.29 29.18 -51.53
N VAL A 34 0.52 30.02 -50.85
CA VAL A 34 0.43 30.05 -49.38
C VAL A 34 -0.12 28.73 -48.84
N VAL A 35 -1.19 28.19 -49.44
CA VAL A 35 -1.76 26.89 -49.03
C VAL A 35 -0.74 25.77 -49.19
N ALA A 36 -0.01 25.73 -50.32
CA ALA A 36 1.01 24.72 -50.55
C ALA A 36 2.14 24.78 -49.49
N VAL A 37 2.62 25.98 -49.16
CA VAL A 37 3.65 26.17 -48.13
C VAL A 37 3.13 25.75 -46.76
N VAL A 38 1.91 26.15 -46.39
CA VAL A 38 1.29 25.77 -45.10
C VAL A 38 1.10 24.26 -45.00
N SER A 39 0.70 23.58 -46.08
CA SER A 39 0.57 22.12 -46.10
C SER A 39 1.93 21.41 -45.92
N VAL A 40 2.98 21.89 -46.57
CA VAL A 40 4.33 21.30 -46.43
C VAL A 40 4.88 21.52 -45.02
N VAL A 41 4.71 22.72 -44.46
CA VAL A 41 5.14 23.03 -43.08
C VAL A 41 4.35 22.19 -42.07
N GLY A 42 3.03 22.05 -42.26
CA GLY A 42 2.18 21.19 -41.43
C GLY A 42 2.61 19.71 -41.48
N TRP A 43 2.91 19.20 -42.69
CA TRP A 43 3.37 17.82 -42.86
C TRP A 43 4.77 17.58 -42.25
N ALA A 44 5.69 18.51 -42.42
CA ALA A 44 7.03 18.44 -41.82
C ALA A 44 6.95 18.48 -40.28
N GLY A 45 6.12 19.37 -39.73
CA GLY A 45 5.85 19.45 -38.29
C GLY A 45 5.28 18.14 -37.74
N TYR A 46 4.28 17.56 -38.42
CA TYR A 46 3.70 16.27 -38.05
C TYR A 46 4.74 15.14 -38.04
N LYS A 47 5.61 15.05 -39.07
CA LYS A 47 6.68 14.04 -39.14
C LYS A 47 7.70 14.15 -38.01
N ILE A 48 8.05 15.38 -37.61
CA ILE A 48 8.98 15.62 -36.49
C ILE A 48 8.34 15.16 -35.17
N VAL A 49 7.07 15.50 -34.92
CA VAL A 49 6.35 15.09 -33.72
C VAL A 49 6.27 13.57 -33.62
N VAL A 50 5.87 12.88 -34.70
CA VAL A 50 5.78 11.41 -34.73
C VAL A 50 7.14 10.75 -34.48
N ALA A 51 8.21 11.28 -35.07
CA ALA A 51 9.56 10.73 -34.86
C ALA A 51 10.08 10.95 -33.43
N LEU A 52 9.76 12.09 -32.81
CA LEU A 52 10.10 12.38 -31.42
C LEU A 52 9.29 11.50 -30.45
N GLU A 53 7.99 11.30 -30.70
CA GLU A 53 7.16 10.38 -29.93
C GLU A 53 7.73 8.97 -30.01
N GLN A 54 8.03 8.46 -31.20
CA GLN A 54 8.56 7.10 -31.40
C GLN A 54 9.92 6.89 -30.68
N ARG A 55 10.82 7.88 -30.74
CA ARG A 55 12.08 7.86 -29.98
C ARG A 55 11.85 7.91 -28.47
N SER A 56 10.85 8.66 -28.01
CA SER A 56 10.51 8.74 -26.59
C SER A 56 9.96 7.40 -26.07
N TYR A 57 9.17 6.68 -26.86
CA TYR A 57 8.68 5.35 -26.54
C TYR A 57 9.83 4.33 -26.43
N GLU A 58 10.72 4.28 -27.43
CA GLU A 58 11.90 3.40 -27.39
C GLU A 58 12.83 3.73 -26.21
N ALA A 59 13.04 5.01 -25.91
CA ALA A 59 13.86 5.44 -24.77
C ALA A 59 13.22 5.05 -23.42
N GLN A 60 11.90 5.16 -23.28
CA GLN A 60 11.18 4.72 -22.09
C GLN A 60 11.24 3.20 -21.91
N GLU A 61 11.10 2.42 -22.98
CA GLU A 61 11.24 0.96 -22.91
C GLU A 61 12.66 0.55 -22.51
N ARG A 62 13.69 1.16 -23.11
CA ARG A 62 15.09 0.92 -22.71
C ARG A 62 15.33 1.29 -21.25
N ALA A 63 14.84 2.45 -20.81
CA ALA A 63 14.96 2.87 -19.42
C ALA A 63 14.28 1.88 -18.45
N ARG A 64 13.11 1.33 -18.80
CA ARG A 64 12.44 0.30 -17.99
C ARG A 64 13.23 -1.01 -17.95
N ILE A 65 13.77 -1.46 -19.08
CA ILE A 65 14.59 -2.68 -19.16
C ILE A 65 15.88 -2.49 -18.35
N GLU A 66 16.55 -1.36 -18.49
CA GLU A 66 17.75 -1.02 -17.72
C GLU A 66 17.46 -0.92 -16.23
N GLN A 67 16.38 -0.24 -15.82
CA GLN A 67 15.97 -0.19 -14.42
C GLN A 67 15.61 -1.58 -13.86
N ALA A 68 14.93 -2.41 -14.65
CA ALA A 68 14.62 -3.78 -14.27
C ALA A 68 15.89 -4.63 -14.14
N ALA A 69 16.86 -4.47 -15.05
CA ALA A 69 18.16 -5.13 -15.00
C ALA A 69 18.96 -4.68 -13.77
N LEU A 70 19.06 -3.38 -13.52
CA LEU A 70 19.70 -2.82 -12.33
C LEU A 70 19.03 -3.31 -11.04
N ALA A 71 17.70 -3.36 -11.00
CA ALA A 71 16.97 -3.88 -9.85
C ALA A 71 17.19 -5.39 -9.66
N ALA A 72 17.25 -6.17 -10.74
CA ALA A 72 17.55 -7.60 -10.71
C ALA A 72 18.98 -7.87 -10.26
N ASP A 73 19.95 -7.09 -10.73
CA ASP A 73 21.35 -7.20 -10.33
C ASP A 73 21.55 -6.76 -8.88
N ALA A 74 20.90 -5.69 -8.45
CA ALA A 74 20.89 -5.27 -7.05
C ALA A 74 20.27 -6.36 -6.14
N LYS A 75 19.20 -7.02 -6.58
CA LYS A 75 18.63 -8.18 -5.85
C LYS A 75 19.61 -9.34 -5.79
N ARG A 76 20.21 -9.74 -6.91
CA ARG A 76 21.21 -10.82 -6.98
C ARG A 76 22.40 -10.54 -6.06
N GLN A 77 22.95 -9.33 -6.10
CA GLN A 77 24.05 -8.93 -5.22
C GLN A 77 23.66 -8.98 -3.74
N ARG A 78 22.43 -8.56 -3.39
CA ARG A 78 21.94 -8.65 -2.00
C ARG A 78 21.81 -10.10 -1.55
N GLU A 79 21.22 -10.96 -2.38
CA GLU A 79 21.08 -12.38 -2.09
C GLU A 79 22.44 -13.08 -1.95
N GLU A 80 23.40 -12.76 -2.82
CA GLU A 80 24.75 -13.28 -2.73
C GLU A 80 25.47 -12.84 -1.45
N ARG A 81 25.32 -11.57 -1.04
CA ARG A 81 25.87 -11.08 0.23
C ARG A 81 25.27 -11.83 1.42
N VAL A 82 23.95 -11.97 1.44
CA VAL A 82 23.25 -12.74 2.49
C VAL A 82 23.72 -14.20 2.52
N ARG A 83 23.88 -14.84 1.36
CA ARG A 83 24.42 -16.20 1.27
C ARG A 83 25.85 -16.30 1.77
N LYS A 84 26.73 -15.38 1.38
CA LYS A 84 28.13 -15.35 1.83
C LYS A 84 28.24 -15.12 3.34
N GLU A 85 27.45 -14.20 3.89
CA GLU A 85 27.40 -13.95 5.33
C GLU A 85 26.88 -15.17 6.10
N LYS A 86 25.83 -15.82 5.59
CA LYS A 86 25.32 -17.06 6.16
C LYS A 86 26.35 -18.17 6.13
N GLN A 87 27.03 -18.36 5.00
CA GLN A 87 28.07 -19.37 4.87
C GLN A 87 29.23 -19.09 5.85
N ARG A 88 29.71 -17.84 5.92
CA ARG A 88 30.75 -17.45 6.87
C ARG A 88 30.35 -17.76 8.31
N ARG A 89 29.10 -17.52 8.70
CA ARG A 89 28.61 -17.87 10.05
C ARG A 89 28.57 -19.38 10.28
N ILE A 90 28.12 -20.16 9.29
CA ILE A 90 28.13 -21.62 9.38
C ILE A 90 29.56 -22.14 9.53
N ASP A 91 30.50 -21.58 8.78
CA ASP A 91 31.91 -21.98 8.84
C ASP A 91 32.55 -21.63 10.18
N THR A 92 32.14 -20.51 10.80
CA THR A 92 32.72 -20.02 12.06
C THR A 92 32.09 -20.67 13.30
N LEU A 93 30.77 -20.91 13.28
CA LEU A 93 30.00 -21.34 14.45
C LEU A 93 29.56 -22.81 14.36
N GLY A 94 29.58 -23.39 13.18
CA GLY A 94 28.87 -24.63 12.87
C GLY A 94 27.39 -24.38 12.55
N LYS A 95 26.80 -25.28 11.76
CA LYS A 95 25.44 -25.14 11.20
C LYS A 95 24.35 -24.91 12.25
N GLN A 96 24.39 -25.65 13.36
CA GLN A 96 23.37 -25.58 14.41
C GLN A 96 23.47 -24.26 15.19
N ASN A 97 24.66 -23.90 15.66
CA ASN A 97 24.89 -22.67 16.40
C ASN A 97 24.63 -21.43 15.54
N ALA A 98 24.98 -21.47 14.25
CA ALA A 98 24.65 -20.40 13.29
C ALA A 98 23.13 -20.18 13.17
N ALA A 99 22.33 -21.25 13.15
CA ALA A 99 20.87 -21.15 13.12
C ALA A 99 20.29 -20.52 14.40
N LEU A 100 20.88 -20.80 15.56
CA LEU A 100 20.49 -20.19 16.83
C LEU A 100 20.80 -18.68 16.87
N VAL A 101 21.95 -18.26 16.36
CA VAL A 101 22.28 -16.82 16.21
C VAL A 101 21.33 -16.13 15.23
N GLU A 102 20.98 -16.78 14.11
CA GLU A 102 19.96 -16.26 13.18
C GLU A 102 18.60 -16.10 13.87
N SER A 103 18.17 -17.09 14.65
CA SER A 103 16.93 -17.03 15.45
C SER A 103 16.94 -15.86 16.43
N ALA A 104 18.03 -15.66 17.18
CA ALA A 104 18.18 -14.55 18.10
C ALA A 104 18.08 -13.19 17.41
N LEU A 105 18.76 -13.02 16.27
CA LEU A 105 18.69 -11.77 15.50
C LEU A 105 17.29 -11.49 14.96
N ILE A 106 16.55 -12.53 14.54
CA ILE A 106 15.15 -12.38 14.14
C ILE A 106 14.30 -11.93 15.33
N ALA A 107 14.48 -12.52 16.51
CA ALA A 107 13.77 -12.13 17.72
C ALA A 107 14.09 -10.69 18.14
N VAL A 108 15.36 -10.28 18.12
CA VAL A 108 15.77 -8.88 18.36
C VAL A 108 15.10 -7.92 17.37
N LYS A 109 15.07 -8.29 16.09
CA LYS A 109 14.40 -7.49 15.06
C LYS A 109 12.89 -7.36 15.33
N GLN A 110 12.25 -8.41 15.83
CA GLN A 110 10.83 -8.37 16.20
C GLN A 110 10.60 -7.44 17.40
N VAL A 111 11.42 -7.52 18.45
CA VAL A 111 11.32 -6.62 19.61
C VAL A 111 11.49 -5.17 19.19
N THR A 112 12.57 -4.84 18.48
CA THR A 112 12.89 -3.47 18.06
C THR A 112 11.89 -2.89 17.06
N ALA A 113 11.25 -3.73 16.25
CA ALA A 113 10.19 -3.31 15.33
C ALA A 113 8.80 -3.22 15.97
N SER A 114 8.65 -3.69 17.21
CA SER A 114 7.36 -3.68 17.93
C SER A 114 6.87 -2.25 18.16
N GLU A 115 5.56 -2.12 18.27
CA GLU A 115 4.96 -0.85 18.67
C GLU A 115 5.32 -0.49 20.10
N ALA A 116 5.36 -1.48 20.99
CA ALA A 116 5.80 -1.33 22.37
C ALA A 116 7.18 -0.66 22.46
N ALA A 117 8.14 -1.07 21.63
CA ALA A 117 9.45 -0.43 21.56
C ALA A 117 9.36 1.02 21.07
N ARG A 118 8.63 1.27 19.97
CA ARG A 118 8.51 2.61 19.37
C ARG A 118 7.79 3.62 20.26
N ALA A 119 6.80 3.16 21.01
CA ALA A 119 6.07 3.95 21.98
C ALA A 119 6.79 4.06 23.33
N GLY A 120 7.99 3.47 23.47
CA GLY A 120 8.84 3.59 24.65
C GLY A 120 8.43 2.69 25.83
N TRP A 121 7.45 1.80 25.68
CA TRP A 121 6.99 0.89 26.72
C TRP A 121 8.07 -0.11 27.17
N LEU A 122 8.99 -0.45 26.27
CA LEU A 122 10.07 -1.40 26.55
C LEU A 122 11.34 -0.72 27.09
N GLY A 123 11.37 0.61 27.20
CA GLY A 123 12.56 1.37 27.55
C GLY A 123 13.63 1.35 26.45
N ASP A 124 14.89 1.58 26.85
CA ASP A 124 16.03 1.45 25.94
C ASP A 124 16.38 -0.03 25.74
N VAL A 125 16.26 -0.49 24.50
CA VAL A 125 16.40 -1.90 24.14
C VAL A 125 17.66 -2.09 23.32
N ASP A 126 18.73 -2.54 23.98
CA ASP A 126 19.99 -2.92 23.33
C ASP A 126 20.38 -4.36 23.66
N PHE A 127 20.32 -5.23 22.65
CA PHE A 127 20.73 -6.65 22.74
C PHE A 127 22.16 -6.87 22.22
N SER A 128 22.92 -5.83 21.88
CA SER A 128 24.24 -5.96 21.26
C SER A 128 25.21 -6.75 22.12
N ALA A 129 25.18 -6.53 23.44
CA ALA A 129 26.01 -7.26 24.39
C ALA A 129 25.63 -8.76 24.44
N ASP A 130 24.34 -9.08 24.49
CA ASP A 130 23.86 -10.47 24.50
C ASP A 130 24.20 -11.20 23.20
N ILE A 131 23.98 -10.57 22.03
CA ILE A 131 24.31 -11.15 20.73
C ILE A 131 25.81 -11.41 20.60
N LYS A 132 26.64 -10.48 21.09
CA LYS A 132 28.09 -10.67 21.14
C LYS A 132 28.46 -11.86 22.02
N ALA A 133 27.94 -11.93 23.25
CA ALA A 133 28.23 -13.02 24.17
C ALA A 133 27.79 -14.40 23.62
N ILE A 134 26.61 -14.47 22.99
CA ILE A 134 26.11 -15.69 22.32
C ILE A 134 27.09 -16.11 21.22
N THR A 135 27.47 -15.16 20.34
CA THR A 135 28.35 -15.44 19.20
C THR A 135 29.73 -15.90 19.67
N ASP A 136 30.32 -15.20 20.64
CA ASP A 136 31.64 -15.52 21.21
C ASP A 136 31.65 -16.91 21.86
N ASN A 137 30.58 -17.27 22.59
CA ASN A 137 30.48 -18.59 23.22
C ASN A 137 30.34 -19.72 22.19
N PHE A 138 29.52 -19.52 21.15
CA PHE A 138 29.37 -20.51 20.08
C PHE A 138 30.63 -20.66 19.23
N GLU A 139 31.34 -19.57 18.94
CA GLU A 139 32.62 -19.61 18.23
C GLU A 139 33.66 -20.40 19.04
N LYS A 140 33.81 -20.09 20.33
CA LYS A 140 34.71 -20.84 21.23
C LYS A 140 34.35 -22.31 21.32
N ALA A 141 33.06 -22.64 21.47
CA ALA A 141 32.61 -24.02 21.53
C ALA A 141 32.88 -24.77 20.21
N HIS A 142 32.64 -24.14 19.06
CA HIS A 142 32.90 -24.73 17.75
C HIS A 142 34.39 -24.98 17.53
N ALA A 143 35.24 -24.00 17.85
CA ALA A 143 36.69 -24.14 17.79
C ALA A 143 37.19 -25.28 18.69
N LEU A 144 36.69 -25.35 19.93
CA LEU A 144 37.04 -26.41 20.88
C LEU A 144 36.63 -27.79 20.35
N ARG A 145 35.43 -27.91 19.76
CA ARG A 145 34.97 -29.15 19.10
C ARG A 145 35.85 -29.56 17.92
N GLY A 146 36.32 -28.60 17.13
CA GLY A 146 37.28 -28.85 16.06
C GLY A 146 38.58 -29.48 16.58
N VAL A 147 39.13 -28.96 17.67
CA VAL A 147 40.34 -29.51 18.31
C VAL A 147 40.07 -30.86 18.97
N ILE A 148 38.95 -31.01 19.69
CA ILE A 148 38.49 -32.28 20.27
C ILE A 148 38.42 -33.36 19.20
N GLY A 149 37.85 -33.05 18.04
CA GLY A 149 37.75 -33.99 16.91
C GLY A 149 39.12 -34.45 16.40
N LYS A 150 40.06 -33.52 16.24
CA LYS A 150 41.43 -33.83 15.81
C LYS A 150 42.20 -34.67 16.83
N LEU A 151 42.15 -34.28 18.11
CA LEU A 151 42.86 -35.00 19.18
C LEU A 151 42.24 -36.39 19.42
N SER A 152 40.92 -36.53 19.32
CA SER A 152 40.24 -37.82 19.44
C SER A 152 40.53 -38.79 18.28
N ALA A 153 41.01 -38.28 17.14
CA ALA A 153 41.34 -39.09 15.96
C ALA A 153 42.78 -39.63 15.97
N LEU A 154 43.62 -39.22 16.94
CA LEU A 154 44.97 -39.75 17.07
C LEU A 154 44.96 -41.18 17.64
N ASP A 155 45.84 -42.03 17.12
CA ASP A 155 46.01 -43.39 17.61
C ASP A 155 46.69 -43.41 18.99
N LYS A 156 46.27 -44.36 19.84
CA LYS A 156 46.84 -44.63 21.18
C LYS A 156 46.81 -43.41 22.13
N PRO A 157 45.62 -42.88 22.47
CA PRO A 157 45.51 -41.74 23.37
C PRO A 157 46.05 -42.07 24.77
N SER A 158 46.82 -41.13 25.34
CA SER A 158 47.33 -41.24 26.71
C SER A 158 46.22 -41.07 27.76
N ALA A 159 46.54 -41.32 29.03
CA ALA A 159 45.62 -41.02 30.12
C ALA A 159 45.33 -39.51 30.24
N GLU A 160 46.34 -38.68 29.97
CA GLU A 160 46.22 -37.22 29.96
C GLU A 160 45.33 -36.73 28.82
N ASP A 161 45.52 -37.28 27.60
CA ASP A 161 44.68 -36.95 26.43
C ASP A 161 43.20 -37.24 26.70
N ARG A 162 42.90 -38.38 27.34
CA ARG A 162 41.53 -38.73 27.70
C ARG A 162 40.93 -37.78 28.73
N LYS A 163 41.73 -37.33 29.70
CA LYS A 163 41.30 -36.37 30.73
C LYS A 163 41.00 -35.00 30.12
N ILE A 164 41.93 -34.46 29.32
CA ILE A 164 41.76 -33.15 28.70
C ILE A 164 40.61 -33.15 27.67
N LEU A 165 40.40 -34.26 26.95
CA LEU A 165 39.25 -34.41 26.04
C LEU A 165 37.92 -34.40 26.80
N ALA A 166 37.84 -35.04 27.97
CA ALA A 166 36.62 -35.04 28.78
C ALA A 166 36.30 -33.63 29.33
N GLU A 167 37.34 -32.94 29.80
CA GLU A 167 37.22 -31.56 30.27
C GLU A 167 36.81 -30.61 29.14
N ALA A 168 37.49 -30.68 27.99
CA ALA A 168 37.16 -29.86 26.82
C ALA A 168 35.74 -30.12 26.32
N LYS A 169 35.28 -31.38 26.26
CA LYS A 169 33.89 -31.70 25.88
C LYS A 169 32.88 -31.05 26.82
N THR A 170 33.14 -31.10 28.12
CA THR A 170 32.28 -30.48 29.14
C THR A 170 32.27 -28.95 28.98
N THR A 171 33.42 -28.32 28.79
CA THR A 171 33.52 -26.87 28.58
C THR A 171 32.82 -26.42 27.30
N ALA A 172 32.97 -27.15 26.18
CA ALA A 172 32.23 -26.85 24.95
C ALA A 172 30.71 -26.92 25.16
N ALA A 173 30.23 -27.97 25.86
CA ALA A 173 28.81 -28.12 26.15
C ALA A 173 28.27 -26.99 27.02
N ASN A 174 29.02 -26.57 28.05
CA ASN A 174 28.61 -25.47 28.93
C ASN A 174 28.55 -24.12 28.19
N LEU A 175 29.53 -23.83 27.32
CA LEU A 175 29.53 -22.61 26.50
C LEU A 175 28.28 -22.55 25.60
N GLU A 176 27.92 -23.68 24.98
CA GLU A 176 26.72 -23.75 24.15
C GLU A 176 25.44 -23.63 24.96
N LEU A 177 25.36 -24.28 26.11
CA LEU A 177 24.19 -24.21 27.00
C LEU A 177 23.90 -22.76 27.39
N VAL A 178 24.91 -22.05 27.89
CA VAL A 178 24.76 -20.63 28.29
C VAL A 178 24.31 -19.76 27.12
N ALA A 179 24.82 -20.01 25.91
CA ALA A 179 24.42 -19.28 24.71
C ALA A 179 22.97 -19.64 24.29
N ILE A 180 22.57 -20.91 24.33
CA ILE A 180 21.21 -21.37 24.03
C ILE A 180 20.20 -20.73 24.98
N GLU A 181 20.47 -20.77 26.29
CA GLU A 181 19.60 -20.17 27.30
C GLU A 181 19.39 -18.67 27.02
N ARG A 182 20.45 -17.96 26.61
CA ARG A 182 20.32 -16.55 26.25
C ARG A 182 19.50 -16.32 24.99
N VAL A 183 19.66 -17.15 23.96
CA VAL A 183 18.83 -17.12 22.75
C VAL A 183 17.35 -17.32 23.11
N GLU A 184 17.05 -18.25 24.03
CA GLU A 184 15.68 -18.48 24.50
C GLU A 184 15.09 -17.28 25.24
N LEU A 185 15.88 -16.61 26.09
CA LEU A 185 15.45 -15.39 26.79
C LEU A 185 15.11 -14.27 25.80
N ILE A 186 15.95 -14.04 24.78
CA ILE A 186 15.66 -13.08 23.71
C ILE A 186 14.37 -13.46 22.97
N GLY A 187 14.17 -14.76 22.70
CA GLY A 187 12.93 -15.27 22.12
C GLY A 187 11.70 -15.00 22.99
N LYS A 188 11.82 -15.07 24.32
CA LYS A 188 10.74 -14.69 25.26
C LYS A 188 10.46 -13.19 25.20
N CYS A 189 11.50 -12.34 25.18
CA CYS A 189 11.32 -10.88 25.02
C CYS A 189 10.52 -10.53 23.76
N ALA A 190 10.79 -11.22 22.63
CA ALA A 190 10.02 -11.03 21.40
C ALA A 190 8.54 -11.39 21.54
N LYS A 191 8.22 -12.47 22.27
CA LYS A 191 6.83 -12.86 22.55
C LYS A 191 6.12 -11.84 23.44
N GLU A 192 6.78 -11.38 24.50
CA GLU A 192 6.20 -10.38 25.41
C GLU A 192 5.95 -9.04 24.70
N ALA A 193 6.89 -8.59 23.85
CA ALA A 193 6.69 -7.40 23.03
C ALA A 193 5.46 -7.53 22.11
N GLN A 194 5.24 -8.70 21.52
CA GLN A 194 4.04 -8.97 20.71
C GLN A 194 2.74 -8.98 21.52
N LEU A 195 2.78 -9.45 22.77
CA LEU A 195 1.61 -9.41 23.66
C LEU A 195 1.25 -7.97 24.02
N ILE A 196 2.25 -7.13 24.31
CA ILE A 196 2.03 -5.70 24.56
C ILE A 196 1.48 -5.02 23.31
N ASP A 197 2.05 -5.27 22.13
CA ASP A 197 1.52 -4.75 20.86
C ASP A 197 0.04 -5.12 20.67
N LYS A 198 -0.34 -6.35 21.02
CA LYS A 198 -1.72 -6.81 20.96
C LYS A 198 -2.60 -6.04 21.95
N SER A 199 -2.16 -5.86 23.20
CA SER A 199 -2.88 -5.07 24.21
C SER A 199 -3.11 -3.64 23.73
N LEU A 200 -2.05 -2.98 23.23
CA LEU A 200 -2.13 -1.60 22.74
C LEU A 200 -3.07 -1.46 21.53
N ARG A 201 -3.18 -2.49 20.68
CA ARG A 201 -4.16 -2.49 19.58
C ARG A 201 -5.58 -2.61 20.10
N THR A 202 -5.82 -3.55 21.01
CA THR A 202 -7.13 -3.73 21.63
C THR A 202 -7.58 -2.45 22.35
N GLU A 203 -6.71 -1.82 23.14
CA GLU A 203 -7.01 -0.56 23.82
C GLU A 203 -7.42 0.56 22.86
N ARG A 204 -6.76 0.69 21.69
CA ARG A 204 -7.13 1.67 20.67
C ARG A 204 -8.45 1.34 19.98
N GLU A 205 -8.69 0.06 19.70
CA GLU A 205 -9.96 -0.38 19.11
C GLU A 205 -11.12 -0.11 20.07
N ASP A 206 -10.95 -0.43 21.35
CA ASP A 206 -11.94 -0.17 22.41
C ASP A 206 -12.19 1.33 22.57
N ALA A 207 -11.14 2.15 22.58
CA ALA A 207 -11.27 3.60 22.62
C ALA A 207 -12.07 4.15 21.42
N ARG A 208 -11.79 3.65 20.20
CA ARG A 208 -12.52 4.04 18.99
C ARG A 208 -13.99 3.60 19.03
N VAL A 209 -14.26 2.40 19.53
CA VAL A 209 -15.64 1.91 19.68
C VAL A 209 -16.39 2.73 20.72
N ALA A 210 -15.75 3.08 21.84
CA ALA A 210 -16.35 3.93 22.86
C ALA A 210 -16.69 5.33 22.31
N GLU A 211 -15.80 5.92 21.51
CA GLU A 211 -16.03 7.20 20.83
C GLU A 211 -17.20 7.12 19.84
N GLN A 212 -17.23 6.11 18.96
CA GLN A 212 -18.33 5.88 18.03
C GLN A 212 -19.67 5.65 18.75
N ARG A 213 -19.63 4.91 19.86
CA ARG A 213 -20.81 4.70 20.69
C ARG A 213 -21.32 6.00 21.29
N ALA A 214 -20.42 6.85 21.80
CA ALA A 214 -20.78 8.15 22.34
C ALA A 214 -21.39 9.06 21.26
N GLU A 215 -20.82 9.10 20.06
CA GLU A 215 -21.34 9.88 18.93
C GLU A 215 -22.73 9.40 18.50
N LEU A 216 -22.90 8.08 18.31
CA LEU A 216 -24.18 7.50 17.93
C LEU A 216 -25.24 7.69 19.03
N HIS A 217 -24.86 7.53 20.30
CA HIS A 217 -25.75 7.82 21.43
C HIS A 217 -26.18 9.29 21.45
N ALA A 218 -25.25 10.24 21.24
CA ALA A 218 -25.56 11.66 21.18
C ALA A 218 -26.52 11.98 20.01
N LYS A 219 -26.26 11.41 18.84
CA LYS A 219 -27.13 11.57 17.66
C LYS A 219 -28.52 10.97 17.88
N LEU A 220 -28.61 9.77 18.46
CA LEU A 220 -29.88 9.14 18.79
C LEU A 220 -30.65 9.94 19.84
N SER A 221 -29.96 10.41 20.88
CA SER A 221 -30.56 11.27 21.91
C SER A 221 -31.10 12.57 21.31
N GLY A 222 -30.34 13.19 20.41
CA GLY A 222 -30.81 14.38 19.66
C GLY A 222 -32.01 14.09 18.76
N MET A 223 -32.11 12.91 18.14
CA MET A 223 -33.30 12.53 17.36
C MET A 223 -34.52 12.22 18.23
N LEU A 224 -34.33 11.61 19.40
CA LEU A 224 -35.44 11.25 20.30
C LEU A 224 -35.98 12.46 21.05
N TYR A 225 -35.09 13.28 21.60
CA TYR A 225 -35.45 14.38 22.51
C TYR A 225 -35.24 15.78 21.90
N GLY A 226 -34.47 15.91 20.81
CA GLY A 226 -34.34 17.18 20.09
C GLY A 226 -35.59 17.55 19.27
N ILE A 227 -36.51 16.61 19.04
CA ILE A 227 -37.84 16.90 18.50
C ILE A 227 -38.71 17.61 19.55
N GLU A 228 -38.53 17.30 20.84
CA GLU A 228 -39.24 17.95 21.97
C GLU A 228 -38.68 19.34 22.32
N ALA A 229 -37.45 19.65 21.91
CA ALA A 229 -36.81 20.96 22.14
C ALA A 229 -37.04 21.98 21.00
N THR A 230 -37.69 21.57 19.91
CA THR A 230 -38.48 22.55 19.15
C THR A 230 -39.64 22.90 20.06
N PRO A 231 -39.91 24.17 20.41
CA PRO A 231 -41.15 24.48 21.10
C PRO A 231 -42.23 23.82 20.26
N GLU A 232 -43.00 22.92 20.85
CA GLU A 232 -44.32 22.61 20.32
C GLU A 232 -44.96 23.99 20.14
N ALA A 233 -44.98 24.48 18.90
CA ALA A 233 -46.17 25.15 18.42
C ALA A 233 -47.24 24.10 18.69
N SER A 234 -47.80 24.23 19.88
CA SER A 234 -48.83 23.45 20.49
C SER A 234 -49.53 22.59 19.45
N GLN A 235 -49.61 21.30 19.74
CA GLN A 235 -50.63 20.39 19.25
C GLN A 235 -52.06 20.88 19.60
N GLN A 236 -52.31 22.20 19.70
CA GLN A 236 -53.60 22.87 19.81
C GLN A 236 -54.31 23.02 18.46
N ASP A 237 -53.63 22.76 17.34
CA ASP A 237 -54.22 22.82 16.00
C ASP A 237 -54.22 21.44 15.31
N SER A 238 -54.58 20.40 16.06
CA SER A 238 -54.95 19.12 15.48
C SER A 238 -56.14 19.35 14.54
N ALA A 239 -55.88 19.29 13.23
CA ALA A 239 -56.92 19.43 12.20
C ALA A 239 -58.05 18.41 12.40
N VAL A 240 -57.76 17.26 13.03
CA VAL A 240 -58.74 16.26 13.43
C VAL A 240 -59.68 16.80 14.51
N ASP A 241 -59.15 17.45 15.55
CA ASP A 241 -59.96 18.06 16.61
C ASP A 241 -60.76 19.26 16.08
N GLY A 242 -60.18 20.05 15.18
CA GLY A 242 -60.89 21.13 14.48
C GLY A 242 -62.06 20.61 13.61
N VAL A 243 -61.89 19.48 12.93
CA VAL A 243 -62.96 18.83 12.16
C VAL A 243 -64.03 18.24 13.09
N MET A 244 -63.63 17.57 14.18
CA MET A 244 -64.58 16.99 15.13
C MET A 244 -65.40 18.06 15.86
N ALA A 245 -64.78 19.18 16.24
CA ALA A 245 -65.49 20.32 16.82
C ALA A 245 -66.51 20.93 15.84
N ARG A 246 -66.15 21.07 14.55
CA ARG A 246 -67.09 21.56 13.50
C ARG A 246 -68.24 20.58 13.26
N VAL A 247 -67.98 19.28 13.28
CA VAL A 247 -69.02 18.24 13.15
C VAL A 247 -69.98 18.28 14.34
N GLN A 248 -69.47 18.47 15.57
CA GLN A 248 -70.30 18.61 16.75
C GLN A 248 -71.15 19.89 16.70
N ALA A 249 -70.55 21.03 16.33
CA ALA A 249 -71.28 22.28 16.15
C ALA A 249 -72.39 22.15 15.08
N TYR A 250 -72.11 21.48 13.97
CA TYR A 250 -73.11 21.22 12.92
C TYR A 250 -74.26 20.34 13.44
N ARG A 251 -73.96 19.29 14.22
CA ARG A 251 -74.99 18.42 14.82
C ARG A 251 -75.84 19.18 15.84
N GLU A 252 -75.23 20.04 16.64
CA GLU A 252 -75.92 20.87 17.62
C GLU A 252 -76.87 21.87 16.94
N ILE A 253 -76.40 22.60 15.93
CA ILE A 253 -77.24 23.51 15.13
C ILE A 253 -78.41 22.75 14.49
N LYS A 254 -78.15 21.55 13.94
CA LYS A 254 -79.22 20.74 13.32
C LYS A 254 -80.26 20.29 14.35
N ASN A 255 -79.84 19.91 15.56
CA ASN A 255 -80.75 19.55 16.64
C ASN A 255 -81.56 20.75 17.13
N GLN A 256 -80.96 21.93 17.24
CA GLN A 256 -81.67 23.16 17.63
C GLN A 256 -82.70 23.58 16.58
N ILE A 257 -82.38 23.46 15.29
CA ILE A 257 -83.34 23.71 14.20
C ILE A 257 -84.49 22.71 14.26
N GLN A 258 -84.21 21.43 14.51
CA GLN A 258 -85.24 20.41 14.62
C GLN A 258 -86.14 20.65 15.84
N GLN A 259 -85.57 20.99 17.01
CA GLN A 259 -86.33 21.35 18.20
C GLN A 259 -87.17 22.62 18.01
N ALA A 260 -86.67 23.64 17.31
CA ALA A 260 -87.44 24.83 16.96
C ALA A 260 -88.58 24.52 15.98
N ARG A 261 -88.38 23.55 15.08
CA ARG A 261 -89.39 23.08 14.13
C ARG A 261 -90.50 22.26 14.79
N ASP A 262 -90.14 21.45 15.78
CA ASP A 262 -91.08 20.60 16.52
C ASP A 262 -91.79 21.39 17.64
N GLY A 263 -91.16 22.43 18.20
CA GLY A 263 -91.75 23.34 19.19
C GLY A 263 -92.61 24.48 18.60
N GLY A 264 -92.57 24.70 17.29
CA GLY A 264 -93.45 25.63 16.57
C GLY A 264 -94.77 25.00 16.08
N ALA A 265 -95.02 23.73 16.42
CA ALA A 265 -96.22 22.97 16.07
C ALA A 265 -97.07 22.60 17.32
N ALA A 266 -97.07 23.48 18.33
CA ALA A 266 -97.93 23.42 19.51
C ALA A 266 -98.82 24.67 19.61
#